data_AF-A0A846QP15-F1
#
_entry.id   AF-A0A846QP15-F1
#
_cell.length_a   1.000
_cell.length_b   1.000
_cell.length_c   1.000
_cell.angle_alpha   90.00
_cell.angle_beta   90.00
_cell.angle_gamma   90.00
#
_symmetry.space_group_name_H-M   'P 1'
#
loop_
_entity.id
_entity.type
_entity.pdbx_description
1 polymer ?
#
loop_
_entity_poly.entity_id
_entity_poly.type
_entity_poly.pdbx_seq_one_letter_code
_entity_poly.pdbx_strand_id
1 'polypeptide(L)' 'MALTLEQAERAIAEILESGQAFTGDGVTYTRADLGRLQELRRQLVAEASGSILSRARFGRPRR' A
#
# COMPACT_ATOMS: atom_id res chain seq x y z
N MET A 1 -7.23 -4.51 -12.27
CA MET A 1 -6.63 -5.10 -11.04
C MET A 1 -5.92 -4.00 -10.28
N ALA A 2 -6.06 -3.95 -8.96
CA ALA A 2 -5.36 -2.98 -8.11
C ALA A 2 -4.03 -3.59 -7.64
N LEU A 3 -2.96 -2.79 -7.58
CA LEU A 3 -1.65 -3.20 -7.04
C LEU A 3 -1.79 -3.71 -5.60
N THR A 4 -1.11 -4.80 -5.27
CA THR A 4 -0.99 -5.27 -3.88
C THR A 4 0.03 -4.42 -3.09
N LEU A 5 0.00 -4.52 -1.76
CA LEU A 5 0.95 -3.81 -0.90
C LEU A 5 2.40 -4.18 -1.23
N GLU A 6 2.68 -5.47 -1.36
CA GLU A 6 4.02 -5.96 -1.71
C GLU A 6 4.50 -5.45 -3.07
N GLN A 7 3.59 -5.37 -4.06
CA GLN A 7 3.93 -4.82 -5.38
C GLN A 7 4.22 -3.32 -5.31
N ALA A 8 3.43 -2.56 -4.53
CA ALA A 8 3.66 -1.14 -4.33
C ALA A 8 5.00 -0.88 -3.61
N GLU A 9 5.33 -1.67 -2.58
CA GLU A 9 6.61 -1.56 -1.87
C GLU A 9 7.80 -1.91 -2.75
N ARG A 10 7.68 -2.98 -3.55
CA ARG A 10 8.72 -3.39 -4.48
C ARG A 10 8.94 -2.35 -5.59
N ALA A 11 7.87 -1.77 -6.11
CA ALA A 11 7.95 -0.68 -7.10
C ALA A 11 8.67 0.53 -6.52
N ILE A 12 8.34 0.95 -5.30
CA ILE A 12 8.99 2.07 -4.61
C ILE A 12 10.48 1.78 -4.40
N ALA A 13 10.82 0.59 -3.91
CA ALA A 13 12.20 0.18 -3.67
C ALA A 13 13.00 0.19 -4.97
N GLU A 14 12.50 -0.45 -6.03
CA GLU A 14 13.21 -0.53 -7.31
C GLU A 14 13.45 0.86 -7.95
N ILE A 15 12.44 1.73 -7.90
CA ILE A 15 12.55 3.10 -8.41
C ILE A 15 13.54 3.94 -7.59
N LEU A 16 13.58 3.77 -6.26
CA LEU A 16 14.48 4.54 -5.39
C LEU A 16 15.92 4.02 -5.41
N GLU A 17 16.10 2.71 -5.40
CA GLU A 17 17.41 2.05 -5.32
C GLU A 17 18.11 1.99 -6.67
N SER A 18 17.38 1.61 -7.72
CA SER A 18 17.96 1.42 -9.06
C SER A 18 17.71 2.62 -9.98
N GLY A 19 16.78 3.51 -9.64
CA GLY A 19 16.38 4.62 -10.51
C GLY A 19 15.63 4.18 -11.78
N GLN A 20 15.30 2.90 -11.88
CA GLN A 20 14.64 2.30 -13.03
C GLN A 20 13.11 2.33 -12.88
N ALA A 21 12.40 2.28 -14.01
CA ALA A 21 10.96 2.16 -14.01
C ALA A 21 10.54 0.72 -13.68
N PHE A 22 9.58 0.57 -12.77
CA PHE A 22 9.02 -0.72 -12.41
C PHE A 22 7.76 -1.00 -13.24
N THR A 23 7.63 -2.18 -13.86
CA THR A 23 6.40 -2.56 -14.59
C THR A 23 5.71 -3.71 -13.89
N GLY A 24 4.49 -3.49 -13.41
CA GLY A 24 3.65 -4.48 -12.74
C GLY A 24 2.25 -4.51 -13.33
N ASP A 25 1.71 -5.70 -13.58
CA ASP A 25 0.36 -5.91 -14.14
C ASP A 25 0.08 -5.09 -15.43
N GLY A 26 1.09 -4.91 -16.27
CA GLY A 26 1.00 -4.14 -17.52
C GLY A 26 1.02 -2.62 -17.35
N VAL A 27 1.24 -2.11 -16.13
CA VAL A 27 1.38 -0.69 -15.83
C VAL A 27 2.83 -0.38 -15.44
N THR A 28 3.43 0.62 -16.09
CA THR A 28 4.78 1.10 -15.78
C THR A 28 4.71 2.28 -14.81
N TYR A 29 5.47 2.19 -13.73
CA TYR A 29 5.62 3.20 -12.71
C TYR A 29 7.04 3.75 -12.75
N THR A 30 7.14 5.08 -12.69
CA THR A 30 8.42 5.78 -12.79
C THR A 30 8.67 6.62 -11.55
N ARG A 31 9.81 7.32 -11.53
CA ARG A 31 10.13 8.27 -10.46
C ARG A 31 9.05 9.36 -10.27
N ALA A 32 8.31 9.71 -11.32
CA ALA A 32 7.20 10.65 -11.22
C ALA A 32 6.00 10.09 -10.43
N ASP A 33 5.84 8.76 -10.41
CA ASP A 33 4.75 8.06 -9.76
C ASP A 33 5.03 7.73 -8.28
N LEU A 34 6.24 8.01 -7.78
CA LEU A 34 6.63 7.72 -6.39
C LEU A 34 5.67 8.28 -5.36
N GLY A 35 5.20 9.52 -5.55
CA GLY A 35 4.23 10.14 -4.65
C GLY A 35 2.92 9.36 -4.57
N ARG A 36 2.41 8.92 -5.73
CA ARG A 36 1.20 8.09 -5.84
C ARG A 36 1.40 6.71 -5.22
N LEU A 37 2.55 6.07 -5.46
CA LEU A 37 2.88 4.76 -4.88
C LEU A 37 2.98 4.81 -3.35
N GLN A 38 3.59 5.86 -2.80
CA GLN A 38 3.68 6.04 -1.34
C GLN A 38 2.30 6.29 -0.70
N GLU A 39 1.45 7.07 -1.35
CA GLU A 39 0.06 7.27 -0.94
C GLU A 39 -0.70 5.93 -0.91
N LEU A 40 -0.61 5.17 -2.00
CA LEU A 40 -1.24 3.86 -2.12
C LEU A 40 -0.77 2.89 -1.03
N ARG A 41 0.55 2.84 -0.77
CA ARG A 41 1.11 2.05 0.33
C ARG A 41 0.50 2.45 1.67
N ARG A 42 0.40 3.75 1.98
CA ARG A 42 -0.21 4.22 3.23
C ARG A 42 -1.68 3.79 3.35
N GLN A 43 -2.45 3.89 2.27
CA GLN A 43 -3.84 3.47 2.24
C GLN A 43 -3.97 1.97 2.50
N LEU A 44 -3.20 1.14 1.80
CA LEU A 44 -3.20 -0.32 1.96
C LEU A 44 -2.80 -0.74 3.38
N VAL A 45 -1.78 -0.10 3.97
CA VAL A 45 -1.37 -0.35 5.37
C VAL A 45 -2.44 0.10 6.37
N ALA A 46 -3.09 1.24 6.10
CA ALA A 46 -4.17 1.75 6.95
C ALA A 46 -5.43 0.87 6.87
N GLU A 47 -5.76 0.30 5.71
CA GLU A 47 -6.85 -0.67 5.57
C GLU A 47 -6.54 -1.98 6.30
N ALA A 48 -5.31 -2.48 6.16
CA ALA A 48 -4.84 -3.65 6.90
C ALA A 48 -4.88 -3.43 8.43
N SER A 49 -4.50 -2.24 8.91
CA SER A 49 -4.46 -1.90 10.34
C SER A 49 -5.81 -1.48 10.92
N GLY A 50 -6.65 -0.79 10.13
CA GLY A 50 -7.96 -0.27 10.52
C GLY A 50 -9.01 -1.36 10.75
N SER A 51 -8.84 -2.52 10.10
CA SER A 51 -9.66 -3.71 10.33
C SER A 51 -9.52 -4.26 11.76
N ILE A 52 -8.36 -4.09 12.40
CA ILE A 52 -8.10 -4.61 13.76
C ILE A 52 -8.71 -3.69 14.84
N LEU A 53 -8.68 -2.37 14.64
CA LEU A 53 -9.19 -1.39 15.61
C LEU A 53 -10.72 -1.29 15.67
N SER A 54 -11.43 -1.82 14.66
CA SER A 54 -12.90 -1.78 14.59
C SER A 54 -13.58 -2.96 15.32
N ARG A 55 -12.86 -4.05 15.60
CA ARG A 55 -13.40 -5.19 16.37
C ARG A 55 -13.20 -5.06 17.88
N ALA A 56 -12.20 -4.33 18.34
CA ALA A 56 -11.89 -4.19 19.76
C ALA A 56 -12.83 -3.23 20.55
N ARG A 57 -13.69 -2.46 19.87
CA ARG A 57 -14.60 -1.49 20.54
C ARG A 57 -16.05 -1.95 20.72
N PHE A 58 -16.42 -3.13 20.24
CA PHE A 58 -17.81 -3.64 20.33
C PHE A 58 -17.96 -4.89 21.22
N GLY A 59 -17.06 -5.08 22.19
CA GLY A 59 -17.09 -6.22 23.11
C GLY A 59 -17.19 -5.80 24.59
N ARG A 60 -18.22 -5.04 24.98
CA ARG A 60 -18.57 -4.92 26.40
C ARG A 60 -20.08 -5.16 26.57
N PRO A 61 -20.52 -6.38 26.90
CA PRO A 61 -21.91 -6.59 27.31
C PRO A 61 -22.08 -5.88 28.66
N ARG A 62 -22.88 -4.81 28.69
CA ARG A 62 -23.49 -4.33 29.93
C ARG A 62 -24.73 -5.19 30.16
N ARG A 63 -24.61 -6.21 31.00
CA ARG A 63 -25.70 -6.74 31.82
C ARG A 63 -25.15 -7.16 33.16
#